data_AF-A0A8T7KG14-F1
#
_entry.id   AF-A0A8T7KG14-F1
#
_cell.length_a   1.000
_cell.length_b   1.000
_cell.length_c   1.000
_cell.angle_alpha   90.00
_cell.angle_beta   90.00
_cell.angle_gamma   90.00
#
_symmetry.space_group_name_H-M   'P 1'
#
loop_
_entity.id
_entity.type
_entity.pdbx_description
1 polymer ?
#
loop_
_entity_poly.entity_id
_entity_poly.type
_entity_poly.pdbx_seq_one_letter_code
_entity_poly.pdbx_strand_id
1 'polypeptide(L)'
;MPFGDNLIDRPYTEIADDLLVSLVGGVVNEQQRYDVREPAYPLAEPAHDVRGVTGTRRNAQGELEHYTFVPEVDWSFNRAQNALVWLANGDRPDPEAPLFYVDYFRRDVSNSPLTDINVGSVTRTLAEAISRELAVTYSQVNLAYQSGFIDLARGRALDFVVAILGITRKDGDFAQGLVSFFRTGSSTGNITIPQGTKLTTADNVIFETTAERTLQRGQTRIDVPVRAAEGFKGPAGRADARAISTLIFPIEGIERVVNFDPLVLGGADESDEDLRRRAKAALRGLGQCTLDALQLAAFEGGADNVEIADPMYPPDPAGLTKRTVPGRVQMIVEVEPARYANVVSAVFARRAAGISVAIVARYIFIRPRLRLTLRRELTAAGQVQLKQDVIKALSDFAAGLGSATPLAGSDLLAALATVPDLVAEQSVIADLLVWRAVVDDSSRAGQREAARELIVGSDGTTPASDEQIETGQFTVQVAAQYWPVIELEPADIQLVGP
;
A
#
# COMPACT_ATOMS: atom_id res chain seq x y z
N MET A 1 -4.66 -20.61 -0.49
CA MET A 1 -3.83 -21.71 0.03
C MET A 1 -2.86 -21.09 1.01
N PRO A 2 -2.74 -21.60 2.25
CA PRO A 2 -1.68 -21.15 3.13
C PRO A 2 -0.34 -21.57 2.50
N PHE A 3 0.55 -20.59 2.27
CA PHE A 3 1.81 -20.73 1.56
C PHE A 3 2.93 -21.33 2.45
N GLY A 4 2.62 -22.43 3.15
CA GLY A 4 3.58 -23.15 4.01
C GLY A 4 4.29 -24.30 3.29
N ASP A 5 3.71 -24.83 2.21
CA ASP A 5 4.31 -25.95 1.47
C ASP A 5 5.38 -25.42 0.52
N ASN A 6 6.63 -25.37 0.98
CA ASN A 6 7.75 -25.42 0.06
C ASN A 6 7.62 -26.71 -0.75
N LEU A 7 7.40 -26.58 -2.06
CA LEU A 7 7.17 -27.72 -2.96
C LEU A 7 8.31 -28.76 -2.88
N ILE A 8 9.52 -28.33 -2.52
CA ILE A 8 10.71 -29.17 -2.37
C ILE A 8 11.63 -28.59 -1.27
N ASP A 9 11.31 -28.79 0.00
CA ASP A 9 12.24 -28.49 1.10
C ASP A 9 12.63 -29.78 1.81
N ARG A 10 13.79 -30.33 1.43
CA ARG A 10 14.38 -31.51 2.05
C ARG A 10 15.60 -31.06 2.84
N PRO A 11 15.59 -31.14 4.18
CA PRO A 11 16.71 -30.71 4.98
C PRO A 11 17.92 -31.61 4.74
N TYR A 12 19.12 -31.04 4.90
CA TYR A 12 20.38 -31.76 4.72
C TYR A 12 20.46 -33.05 5.53
N THR A 13 19.97 -33.04 6.78
CA THR A 13 20.02 -34.19 7.67
C THR A 13 19.21 -35.38 7.15
N GLU A 14 18.03 -35.12 6.59
CA GLU A 14 17.19 -36.15 5.97
C GLU A 14 17.88 -36.73 4.74
N ILE A 15 18.39 -35.86 3.86
CA ILE A 15 19.13 -36.31 2.65
C ILE A 15 20.38 -37.14 3.02
N ALA A 16 21.09 -36.74 4.08
CA ALA A 16 22.25 -37.47 4.57
C ALA A 16 21.87 -38.84 5.13
N ASP A 17 20.82 -38.91 5.93
CA ASP A 17 20.36 -40.16 6.51
C ASP A 17 19.82 -41.12 5.46
N ASP A 18 19.02 -40.63 4.51
CA ASP A 18 18.54 -41.39 3.34
C ASP A 18 19.71 -42.01 2.56
N LEU A 19 20.72 -41.19 2.23
CA LEU A 19 21.86 -41.66 1.45
C LEU A 19 22.67 -42.70 2.23
N LEU A 20 22.89 -42.50 3.53
CA LEU A 20 23.60 -43.47 4.37
C LEU A 20 22.85 -44.79 4.50
N VAL A 21 21.53 -44.75 4.70
CA VAL A 21 20.68 -45.95 4.78
C VAL A 21 20.66 -46.68 3.45
N SER A 22 20.52 -45.95 2.33
CA SER A 22 20.56 -46.53 0.99
C SER A 22 21.92 -47.17 0.67
N LEU A 23 23.03 -46.53 1.04
CA LEU A 23 24.38 -47.01 0.77
C LEU A 23 24.69 -48.36 1.43
N VAL A 24 24.14 -48.64 2.60
CA VAL A 24 24.29 -49.94 3.28
C VAL A 24 23.17 -50.93 2.93
N GLY A 25 22.38 -50.65 1.89
CA GLY A 25 21.31 -51.54 1.41
C GLY A 25 20.07 -51.58 2.32
N GLY A 26 19.86 -50.55 3.14
CA GLY A 26 18.62 -50.35 3.89
C GLY A 26 17.44 -49.92 3.00
N VAL A 27 16.28 -49.74 3.63
CA VAL A 27 15.06 -49.23 2.99
C VAL A 27 14.89 -47.77 3.39
N VAL A 28 14.65 -46.92 2.40
CA VAL A 28 14.50 -45.47 2.56
C VAL A 28 13.11 -45.07 2.10
N ASN A 29 12.46 -44.20 2.87
CA ASN A 29 11.13 -43.66 2.65
C ASN A 29 10.06 -44.75 2.46
N GLU A 30 10.05 -45.79 3.32
CA GLU A 30 8.90 -46.71 3.34
C GLU A 30 7.65 -45.95 3.79
N GLN A 31 6.68 -45.86 2.89
CA GLN A 31 5.45 -45.12 3.13
C GLN A 31 4.50 -45.92 4.03
N GLN A 32 4.08 -45.29 5.11
CA GLN A 32 3.11 -45.81 6.06
C GLN A 32 1.96 -44.81 6.24
N ARG A 33 0.78 -45.31 6.58
CA ARG A 33 -0.41 -44.49 6.80
C ARG A 33 -0.80 -44.56 8.26
N TYR A 34 -0.74 -43.42 8.95
CA TYR A 34 -1.12 -43.25 10.33
C TYR A 34 -2.64 -43.39 10.55
N ASP A 35 -3.01 -44.22 11.53
CA ASP A 35 -4.35 -44.38 12.08
C ASP A 35 -4.28 -44.36 13.61
N VAL A 36 -5.02 -43.45 14.23
CA VAL A 36 -5.08 -43.28 15.70
C VAL A 36 -5.49 -44.57 16.42
N ARG A 37 -6.21 -45.48 15.75
CA ARG A 37 -6.67 -46.75 16.31
C ARG A 37 -5.63 -47.87 16.23
N GLU A 38 -4.62 -47.72 15.38
CA GLU A 38 -3.59 -48.72 15.18
C GLU A 38 -2.40 -48.46 16.12
N PRO A 39 -2.12 -49.39 17.05
CA PRO A 39 -1.06 -49.20 18.04
C PRO A 39 0.34 -49.52 17.50
N ALA A 40 0.45 -50.22 16.37
CA ALA A 40 1.71 -50.69 15.81
C ALA A 40 1.66 -50.75 14.28
N TYR A 41 2.73 -50.30 13.64
CA TYR A 41 2.85 -50.18 12.19
C TYR A 41 3.94 -51.13 11.70
N PRO A 42 3.58 -52.31 11.16
CA PRO A 42 4.56 -53.30 10.71
C PRO A 42 5.30 -52.81 9.47
N LEU A 43 6.63 -53.00 9.46
CA LEU A 43 7.47 -52.68 8.32
C LEU A 43 7.40 -53.81 7.28
N ALA A 44 7.51 -53.45 6.00
CA ALA A 44 7.38 -54.39 4.89
C ALA A 44 8.47 -55.46 4.88
N GLU A 45 9.69 -55.11 5.30
CA GLU A 45 10.81 -56.05 5.44
C GLU A 45 11.29 -56.17 6.90
N PRO A 46 11.88 -57.32 7.29
CA PRO A 46 12.48 -57.47 8.63
C PRO A 46 13.60 -56.46 8.86
N ALA A 47 13.38 -55.52 9.77
CA ALA A 47 14.33 -54.48 10.13
C ALA A 47 15.18 -54.89 11.33
N HIS A 48 16.49 -54.61 11.25
CA HIS A 48 17.40 -54.68 12.39
C HIS A 48 17.21 -53.47 13.31
N ASP A 49 17.11 -52.28 12.71
CA ASP A 49 16.98 -51.01 13.41
C ASP A 49 16.34 -49.95 12.50
N VAL A 50 15.61 -49.01 13.10
CA VAL A 50 14.99 -47.88 12.39
C VAL A 50 15.88 -46.66 12.56
N ARG A 51 16.24 -46.02 11.44
CA ARG A 51 17.14 -44.85 11.42
C ARG A 51 16.38 -43.55 11.67
N GLY A 52 15.23 -43.39 11.02
CA GLY A 52 14.49 -42.14 11.00
C GLY A 52 13.02 -42.35 10.65
N VAL A 53 12.19 -41.46 11.17
CA VAL A 53 10.76 -41.38 10.83
C VAL A 53 10.44 -39.92 10.54
N THR A 54 9.89 -39.64 9.36
CA THR A 54 9.50 -38.28 8.95
C THR A 54 8.04 -38.25 8.54
N GLY A 55 7.36 -37.13 8.76
CA GLY A 55 5.98 -36.97 8.31
C GLY A 55 5.48 -35.56 8.60
N THR A 56 4.18 -35.36 8.47
CA THR A 56 3.57 -34.06 8.70
C THR A 56 2.94 -34.01 10.09
N ARG A 57 3.16 -32.92 10.83
CA ARG A 57 2.45 -32.62 12.09
C ARG A 57 1.86 -31.21 12.05
N ARG A 58 0.97 -30.89 12.99
CA ARG A 58 0.57 -29.50 13.23
C ARG A 58 1.48 -28.83 14.24
N ASN A 59 1.96 -27.64 13.91
CA ASN A 59 2.71 -26.79 14.84
C ASN A 59 1.79 -26.14 15.89
N ALA A 60 2.36 -25.38 16.82
CA ALA A 60 1.60 -24.70 17.88
C ALA A 60 0.58 -23.68 17.36
N GLN A 61 0.75 -23.18 16.13
CA GLN A 61 -0.20 -22.29 15.45
C GLN A 61 -1.28 -23.04 14.66
N GLY A 62 -1.25 -24.37 14.63
CA GLY A 62 -2.20 -25.22 13.91
C GLY A 62 -1.92 -25.38 12.42
N GLU A 63 -0.76 -24.92 11.93
CA GLU A 63 -0.31 -25.07 10.55
C GLU A 63 0.41 -26.42 10.37
N LEU A 64 0.26 -27.03 9.20
CA LEU A 64 0.96 -28.26 8.85
C LEU A 64 2.45 -27.95 8.61
N GLU A 65 3.32 -28.73 9.22
CA GLU A 65 4.77 -28.66 9.03
C GLU A 65 5.36 -30.07 8.82
N HIS A 66 6.39 -30.14 7.97
CA HIS A 66 7.22 -31.33 7.84
C HIS A 66 8.08 -31.48 9.10
N TYR A 67 8.10 -32.68 9.69
CA TYR A 67 8.75 -32.95 10.95
C TYR A 67 9.47 -34.29 10.96
N THR A 68 10.65 -34.31 11.56
CA THR A 68 11.42 -35.52 11.85
C THR A 68 11.12 -35.95 13.29
N PHE A 69 10.46 -37.10 13.44
CA PHE A 69 10.05 -37.61 14.74
C PHE A 69 11.23 -38.22 15.50
N VAL A 70 11.31 -37.91 16.79
CA VAL A 70 12.46 -38.22 17.65
C VAL A 70 12.34 -39.66 18.18
N PRO A 71 13.37 -40.50 18.01
CA PRO A 71 13.37 -41.86 18.55
C PRO A 71 13.32 -41.85 20.08
N GLU A 72 12.62 -42.82 20.66
CA GLU A 72 12.40 -43.01 22.11
C GLU A 72 11.66 -41.87 22.82
N VAL A 73 11.22 -40.84 22.09
CA VAL A 73 10.37 -39.75 22.58
C VAL A 73 9.03 -39.80 21.86
N ASP A 74 9.06 -39.81 20.53
CA ASP A 74 7.87 -39.83 19.68
C ASP A 74 7.45 -41.26 19.33
N TRP A 75 8.43 -42.11 19.03
CA TRP A 75 8.21 -43.49 18.62
C TRP A 75 9.27 -44.44 19.20
N SER A 76 8.97 -45.73 19.23
CA SER A 76 9.92 -46.81 19.50
C SER A 76 9.75 -47.96 18.50
N PHE A 77 10.81 -48.73 18.28
CA PHE A 77 10.78 -49.87 17.36
C PHE A 77 10.73 -51.21 18.12
N ASN A 78 9.66 -51.97 17.92
CA ASN A 78 9.55 -53.31 18.49
C ASN A 78 10.14 -54.36 17.54
N ARG A 79 11.38 -54.77 17.81
CA ARG A 79 12.11 -55.80 17.04
C ARG A 79 11.40 -57.16 17.00
N ALA A 80 10.63 -57.53 18.02
CA ALA A 80 9.93 -58.82 18.05
C ALA A 80 8.70 -58.83 17.12
N GLN A 81 8.07 -57.69 16.92
CA GLN A 81 6.90 -57.53 16.06
C GLN A 81 7.23 -56.93 14.68
N ASN A 82 8.49 -56.53 14.46
CA ASN A 82 8.93 -55.78 13.28
C ASN A 82 8.05 -54.55 12.99
N ALA A 83 7.70 -53.81 14.05
CA ALA A 83 6.72 -52.74 13.96
C ALA A 83 7.16 -51.48 14.71
N LEU A 84 6.83 -50.32 14.12
CA LEU A 84 6.95 -49.02 14.75
C LEU A 84 5.77 -48.78 15.69
N VAL A 85 6.03 -48.27 16.89
CA VAL A 85 5.01 -47.97 17.90
C VAL A 85 5.12 -46.50 18.29
N TRP A 86 4.04 -45.73 18.14
CA TRP A 86 3.99 -44.34 18.61
C TRP A 86 3.83 -44.30 20.13
N LEU A 87 4.63 -43.48 20.79
CA LEU A 87 4.61 -43.35 22.25
C LEU A 87 3.44 -42.47 22.71
N ALA A 88 2.99 -42.70 23.95
CA ALA A 88 1.80 -42.04 24.49
C ALA A 88 1.96 -40.51 24.61
N ASN A 89 3.17 -40.06 24.96
CA ASN A 89 3.50 -38.66 25.25
C ASN A 89 4.29 -37.97 24.13
N GLY A 90 4.44 -38.66 23.00
CA GLY A 90 5.22 -38.20 21.86
C GLY A 90 4.39 -37.47 20.82
N ASP A 91 5.05 -36.68 19.98
CA ASP A 91 4.43 -36.09 18.80
C ASP A 91 4.08 -37.17 17.78
N ARG A 92 2.99 -36.95 17.02
CA ARG A 92 2.47 -37.94 16.06
C ARG A 92 2.11 -37.29 14.73
N PRO A 93 2.04 -38.07 13.65
CA PRO A 93 1.54 -37.57 12.38
C PRO A 93 0.13 -37.00 12.50
N ASP A 94 -0.14 -35.95 11.72
CA ASP A 94 -1.46 -35.34 11.69
C ASP A 94 -2.51 -36.30 11.08
N PRO A 95 -3.69 -36.51 11.69
CA PRO A 95 -4.70 -37.42 11.17
C PRO A 95 -5.28 -37.03 9.81
N GLU A 96 -5.25 -35.74 9.45
CA GLU A 96 -5.71 -35.23 8.15
C GLU A 96 -4.62 -35.32 7.08
N ALA A 97 -3.35 -35.38 7.48
CA ALA A 97 -2.20 -35.69 6.64
C ALA A 97 -1.49 -36.98 7.11
N PRO A 98 -2.14 -38.15 6.99
CA PRO A 98 -1.74 -39.37 7.72
C PRO A 98 -0.49 -40.05 7.15
N LEU A 99 0.18 -39.51 6.14
CA LEU A 99 1.34 -40.17 5.55
C LEU A 99 2.60 -39.86 6.37
N PHE A 100 3.33 -40.91 6.71
CA PHE A 100 4.67 -40.82 7.27
C PHE A 100 5.59 -41.83 6.59
N TYR A 101 6.89 -41.59 6.70
CA TYR A 101 7.93 -42.31 6.01
C TYR A 101 8.92 -42.87 7.03
N VAL A 102 9.35 -44.11 6.83
CA VAL A 102 10.27 -44.81 7.73
C VAL A 102 11.52 -45.26 6.97
N ASP A 103 12.68 -44.93 7.54
CA ASP A 103 13.98 -45.39 7.06
C ASP A 103 14.53 -46.43 8.02
N TYR A 104 14.96 -47.58 7.50
CA TYR A 104 15.44 -48.67 8.35
C TYR A 104 16.47 -49.57 7.69
N PHE A 105 17.27 -50.25 8.52
CA PHE A 105 18.25 -51.22 8.07
C PHE A 105 17.66 -52.62 8.04
N ARG A 106 17.87 -53.36 6.95
CA ARG A 106 17.43 -54.76 6.82
C ARG A 106 18.19 -55.67 7.78
N ARG A 107 17.51 -56.68 8.32
CA ARG A 107 18.08 -57.65 9.26
C ARG A 107 18.97 -58.70 8.60
N ASP A 108 18.54 -59.25 7.47
CA ASP A 108 19.10 -60.50 6.95
C ASP A 108 19.76 -60.36 5.55
N VAL A 109 19.54 -59.23 4.85
CA VAL A 109 20.01 -59.03 3.46
C VAL A 109 20.51 -57.61 3.27
N SER A 110 21.79 -57.36 3.53
CA SER A 110 22.50 -56.25 2.90
C SER A 110 23.50 -56.82 1.91
N ASN A 111 23.22 -56.66 0.62
CA ASN A 111 24.15 -57.01 -0.45
C ASN A 111 25.16 -55.88 -0.72
N SER A 112 25.19 -54.85 0.13
CA SER A 112 26.11 -53.73 -0.05
C SER A 112 27.51 -54.10 0.45
N PRO A 113 28.57 -53.88 -0.34
CA PRO A 113 29.95 -54.00 0.14
C PRO A 113 30.32 -52.87 1.12
N LEU A 114 29.48 -51.84 1.25
CA LEU A 114 29.67 -50.71 2.15
C LEU A 114 28.89 -50.97 3.45
N THR A 115 29.60 -51.01 4.58
CA THR A 115 28.99 -51.32 5.89
C THR A 115 29.30 -50.28 6.96
N ASP A 116 30.38 -49.52 6.83
CA ASP A 116 30.79 -48.52 7.83
C ASP A 116 30.20 -47.14 7.54
N ILE A 117 29.13 -46.79 8.26
CA ILE A 117 28.46 -45.48 8.23
C ILE A 117 28.68 -44.68 9.51
N ASN A 118 29.68 -45.05 10.32
CA ASN A 118 29.99 -44.34 11.54
C ASN A 118 30.72 -43.02 11.23
N VAL A 119 30.69 -42.10 12.19
CA VAL A 119 31.45 -40.85 12.12
C VAL A 119 32.95 -41.17 12.00
N GLY A 120 33.59 -40.59 10.98
CA GLY A 120 35.01 -40.84 10.66
C GLY A 120 35.24 -41.89 9.56
N SER A 121 34.20 -42.60 9.12
CA SER A 121 34.27 -43.48 7.95
C SER A 121 34.38 -42.67 6.65
N VAL A 122 35.20 -43.15 5.71
CA VAL A 122 35.31 -42.57 4.35
C VAL A 122 33.96 -42.58 3.65
N THR A 123 33.18 -43.66 3.80
CA THR A 123 31.84 -43.78 3.20
C THR A 123 30.92 -42.68 3.69
N ARG A 124 30.93 -42.41 5.01
CA ARG A 124 30.10 -41.36 5.59
C ARG A 124 30.56 -39.97 5.15
N THR A 125 31.86 -39.69 5.17
CA THR A 125 32.38 -38.40 4.72
C THR A 125 32.02 -38.09 3.27
N LEU A 126 32.13 -39.09 2.38
CA LEU A 126 31.71 -38.93 0.98
C LEU A 126 30.21 -38.76 0.84
N ALA A 127 29.41 -39.53 1.58
CA ALA A 127 27.96 -39.39 1.60
C ALA A 127 27.54 -37.99 2.05
N GLU A 128 28.04 -37.51 3.19
CA GLU A 128 27.75 -36.17 3.72
C GLU A 128 28.14 -35.05 2.75
N ALA A 129 29.28 -35.18 2.05
CA ALA A 129 29.68 -34.23 1.02
C ALA A 129 28.67 -34.19 -0.15
N ILE A 130 28.24 -35.36 -0.64
CA ILE A 130 27.22 -35.46 -1.70
C ILE A 130 25.87 -34.93 -1.21
N SER A 131 25.46 -35.29 0.01
CA SER A 131 24.22 -34.82 0.63
C SER A 131 24.18 -33.32 0.75
N ARG A 132 25.31 -32.68 1.05
CA ARG A 132 25.40 -31.22 1.13
C ARG A 132 25.16 -30.58 -0.23
N GLU A 133 25.79 -31.07 -1.29
CA GLU A 133 25.58 -30.54 -2.64
C GLU A 133 24.15 -30.79 -3.14
N LEU A 134 23.56 -31.94 -2.80
CA LEU A 134 22.17 -32.25 -3.13
C LEU A 134 21.19 -31.33 -2.36
N ALA A 135 21.42 -31.08 -1.08
CA ALA A 135 20.64 -30.15 -0.27
C ALA A 135 20.72 -28.71 -0.82
N VAL A 136 21.91 -28.26 -1.21
CA VAL A 136 22.10 -26.95 -1.87
C VAL A 136 21.31 -26.90 -3.18
N THR A 137 21.36 -27.97 -3.98
CA THR A 137 20.62 -28.06 -5.24
C THR A 137 19.12 -27.96 -5.02
N TYR A 138 18.56 -28.71 -4.06
CA TYR A 138 17.14 -28.61 -3.71
C TYR A 138 16.75 -27.21 -3.26
N SER A 139 17.56 -26.58 -2.41
CA SER A 139 17.34 -25.20 -1.97
C SER A 139 17.34 -24.21 -3.15
N GLN A 140 18.27 -24.36 -4.09
CA GLN A 140 18.34 -23.52 -5.30
C GLN A 140 17.13 -23.72 -6.22
N VAL A 141 16.66 -24.97 -6.39
CA VAL A 141 15.45 -25.26 -7.17
C VAL A 141 14.22 -24.67 -6.51
N ASN A 142 14.08 -24.78 -5.19
CA ASN A 142 12.98 -24.16 -4.45
C ASN A 142 13.01 -22.63 -4.59
N LEU A 143 14.19 -22.01 -4.45
CA LEU A 143 14.34 -20.57 -4.66
C LEU A 143 13.98 -20.15 -6.09
N ALA A 144 14.38 -20.93 -7.10
CA ALA A 144 14.03 -20.66 -8.50
C ALA A 144 12.52 -20.76 -8.74
N TYR A 145 11.86 -21.74 -8.12
CA TYR A 145 10.41 -21.88 -8.16
C TYR A 145 9.71 -20.69 -7.51
N GLN A 146 10.10 -20.33 -6.29
CA GLN A 146 9.53 -19.18 -5.57
C GLN A 146 9.76 -17.86 -6.32
N SER A 147 10.89 -17.72 -7.00
CA SER A 147 11.24 -16.56 -7.82
C SER A 147 10.30 -16.33 -9.01
N GLY A 148 9.48 -17.32 -9.38
CA GLY A 148 8.44 -17.17 -10.41
C GLY A 148 7.17 -16.46 -9.92
N PHE A 149 6.98 -16.28 -8.62
CA PHE A 149 5.76 -15.69 -8.05
C PHE A 149 6.01 -14.25 -7.61
N ILE A 150 5.13 -13.34 -8.01
CA ILE A 150 5.25 -11.89 -7.71
C ILE A 150 5.36 -11.60 -6.20
N ASP A 151 4.74 -12.44 -5.37
CA ASP A 151 4.74 -12.29 -3.91
C ASP A 151 6.06 -12.70 -3.26
N LEU A 152 6.77 -13.64 -3.85
CA LEU A 152 7.97 -14.27 -3.29
C LEU A 152 9.26 -13.82 -3.98
N ALA A 153 9.18 -13.42 -5.25
CA ALA A 153 10.31 -12.96 -6.04
C ALA A 153 10.97 -11.72 -5.42
N ARG A 154 12.31 -11.67 -5.50
CA ARG A 154 13.14 -10.58 -4.97
C ARG A 154 14.19 -10.14 -5.98
N GLY A 155 14.65 -8.90 -5.86
CA GLY A 155 15.67 -8.30 -6.71
C GLY A 155 15.40 -8.50 -8.20
N ARG A 156 16.39 -9.02 -8.92
CA ARG A 156 16.32 -9.20 -10.38
C ARG A 156 15.26 -10.19 -10.83
N ALA A 157 14.92 -11.19 -10.02
CA ALA A 157 13.83 -12.10 -10.35
C ALA A 157 12.48 -11.36 -10.36
N LEU A 158 12.25 -10.47 -9.38
CA LEU A 158 11.06 -9.63 -9.36
C LEU A 158 11.00 -8.72 -10.58
N ASP A 159 12.14 -8.14 -10.99
CA ASP A 159 12.22 -7.30 -12.18
C ASP A 159 11.76 -8.06 -13.45
N PHE A 160 12.16 -9.32 -13.60
CA PHE A 160 11.71 -10.17 -14.72
C PHE A 160 10.22 -10.50 -14.64
N VAL A 161 9.69 -10.78 -13.45
CA VAL A 161 8.25 -11.06 -13.26
C VAL A 161 7.42 -9.83 -13.64
N VAL A 162 7.80 -8.63 -13.19
CA VAL A 162 7.03 -7.40 -13.49
C VAL A 162 7.23 -6.91 -14.92
N ALA A 163 8.33 -7.27 -15.59
CA ALA A 163 8.57 -6.95 -16.99
C ALA A 163 7.49 -7.51 -17.93
N ILE A 164 6.83 -8.62 -17.56
CA ILE A 164 5.69 -9.18 -18.30
C ILE A 164 4.53 -8.18 -18.37
N LEU A 165 4.38 -7.33 -17.34
CA LEU A 165 3.38 -6.25 -17.29
C LEU A 165 3.88 -4.96 -17.97
N GLY A 166 5.06 -4.96 -18.58
CA GLY A 166 5.69 -3.76 -19.17
C GLY A 166 6.21 -2.77 -18.14
N ILE A 167 6.42 -3.21 -16.89
CA ILE A 167 6.85 -2.36 -15.79
C ILE A 167 8.35 -2.53 -15.57
N THR A 168 9.06 -1.42 -15.46
CA THR A 168 10.47 -1.38 -15.07
C THR A 168 10.62 -0.69 -13.72
N ARG A 169 11.63 -1.10 -12.94
CA ARG A 169 11.96 -0.49 -11.65
C ARG A 169 12.37 0.96 -11.83
N LYS A 170 11.94 1.82 -10.90
CA LYS A 170 12.40 3.19 -10.85
C LYS A 170 13.75 3.25 -10.14
N ASP A 171 14.76 3.70 -10.86
CA ASP A 171 16.05 4.02 -10.26
C ASP A 171 15.95 5.25 -9.37
N GLY A 172 16.81 5.30 -8.35
CA GLY A 172 17.02 6.47 -7.52
C GLY A 172 17.55 7.65 -8.33
N ASP A 173 17.21 8.85 -7.89
CA ASP A 173 17.69 10.07 -8.53
C ASP A 173 19.14 10.39 -8.13
N PHE A 174 19.74 11.38 -8.77
CA PHE A 174 21.05 11.90 -8.38
C PHE A 174 20.96 12.62 -7.03
N ALA A 175 22.07 12.60 -6.28
CA ALA A 175 22.21 13.50 -5.14
C ALA A 175 22.32 14.93 -5.65
N GLN A 176 21.56 15.85 -5.04
CA GLN A 176 21.48 17.24 -5.44
C GLN A 176 21.68 18.16 -4.22
N GLY A 177 22.17 19.37 -4.48
CA GLY A 177 22.35 20.38 -3.44
C GLY A 177 23.02 21.63 -3.99
N LEU A 178 23.54 22.45 -3.07
CA LEU A 178 24.20 23.72 -3.40
C LEU A 178 25.67 23.67 -3.01
N VAL A 179 26.54 24.13 -3.92
CA VAL A 179 27.96 24.34 -3.66
C VAL A 179 28.27 25.82 -3.79
N SER A 180 29.00 26.33 -2.81
CA SER A 180 29.42 27.72 -2.75
C SER A 180 30.79 27.91 -3.35
N PHE A 181 30.88 28.81 -4.33
CA PHE A 181 32.11 29.20 -5.00
C PHE A 181 32.62 30.52 -4.41
N PHE A 182 33.88 30.58 -3.99
CA PHE A 182 34.48 31.75 -3.37
C PHE A 182 35.45 32.46 -4.32
N ARG A 183 35.31 33.78 -4.40
CA ARG A 183 36.17 34.64 -5.22
C ARG A 183 37.57 34.78 -4.62
N THR A 184 38.61 34.73 -5.46
CA THR A 184 39.97 35.11 -5.09
C THR A 184 40.09 36.63 -4.89
N GLY A 185 40.77 37.07 -3.82
CA GLY A 185 40.92 38.49 -3.50
C GLY A 185 41.56 39.38 -4.58
N SER A 186 42.28 38.79 -5.54
CA SER A 186 42.90 39.50 -6.67
C SER A 186 42.00 39.63 -7.90
N SER A 187 40.87 38.93 -7.97
CA SER A 187 40.03 38.89 -9.17
C SER A 187 39.03 40.04 -9.23
N THR A 188 39.16 40.89 -10.25
CA THR A 188 38.25 42.01 -10.54
C THR A 188 37.39 41.71 -11.77
N GLY A 189 36.05 41.72 -11.63
CA GLY A 189 35.12 41.52 -12.75
C GLY A 189 34.02 40.51 -12.45
N ASN A 190 33.18 40.22 -13.44
CA ASN A 190 32.18 39.16 -13.35
C ASN A 190 32.83 37.81 -13.66
N ILE A 191 32.50 36.77 -12.90
CA ILE A 191 32.98 35.40 -13.13
C ILE A 191 31.78 34.53 -13.44
N THR A 192 31.76 33.91 -14.62
CA THR A 192 30.70 33.00 -15.03
C THR A 192 31.12 31.56 -14.74
N ILE A 193 30.28 30.85 -13.99
CA ILE A 193 30.42 29.43 -13.70
C ILE A 193 29.47 28.70 -14.65
N PRO A 194 29.98 28.05 -15.70
CA PRO A 194 29.13 27.37 -16.68
C PRO A 194 28.44 26.15 -16.07
N GLN A 195 27.31 25.76 -16.66
CA GLN A 195 26.69 24.46 -16.43
C GLN A 195 27.67 23.35 -16.86
N GLY A 196 27.70 22.23 -16.12
CA GLY A 196 28.59 21.09 -16.38
C GLY A 196 30.00 21.24 -15.81
N THR A 197 30.26 22.27 -14.99
CA THR A 197 31.52 22.40 -14.25
C THR A 197 31.67 21.24 -13.26
N LYS A 198 32.78 20.50 -13.33
CA LYS A 198 32.98 19.30 -12.51
C LYS A 198 33.73 19.59 -11.20
N LEU A 199 33.19 19.04 -10.12
CA LEU A 199 33.66 19.15 -8.73
C LEU A 199 33.92 17.75 -8.18
N THR A 200 34.78 17.63 -7.18
CA THR A 200 35.04 16.34 -6.54
C THR A 200 35.28 16.42 -5.03
N THR A 201 35.01 15.31 -4.36
CA THR A 201 35.32 15.06 -2.95
C THR A 201 36.72 14.43 -2.80
N ALA A 202 37.19 14.28 -1.56
CA ALA A 202 38.44 13.56 -1.29
C ALA A 202 38.39 12.08 -1.73
N ASP A 203 37.20 11.48 -1.72
CA ASP A 203 36.96 10.08 -2.11
C ASP A 203 36.69 9.92 -3.63
N ASN A 204 37.04 10.93 -4.44
CA ASN A 204 36.86 10.96 -5.90
C ASN A 204 35.40 10.82 -6.38
N VAL A 205 34.41 11.20 -5.56
CA VAL A 205 33.01 11.30 -6.01
C VAL A 205 32.89 12.57 -6.87
N ILE A 206 32.34 12.44 -8.08
CA ILE A 206 32.27 13.54 -9.04
C ILE A 206 30.86 14.15 -9.05
N PHE A 207 30.81 15.48 -9.01
CA PHE A 207 29.61 16.31 -9.11
C PHE A 207 29.73 17.27 -10.29
N GLU A 208 28.60 17.72 -10.80
CA GLU A 208 28.52 18.71 -11.89
C GLU A 208 27.50 19.80 -11.59
N THR A 209 27.77 21.03 -12.03
CA THR A 209 26.83 22.15 -11.91
C THR A 209 25.63 21.96 -12.85
N THR A 210 24.42 22.14 -12.33
CA THR A 210 23.18 21.95 -13.12
C THR A 210 22.66 23.21 -13.77
N ALA A 211 23.13 24.38 -13.34
CA ALA A 211 22.78 25.66 -13.93
C ALA A 211 23.99 26.58 -13.99
N GLU A 212 24.03 27.43 -15.02
CA GLU A 212 24.99 28.52 -15.09
C GLU A 212 24.68 29.58 -14.02
N ARG A 213 25.73 30.08 -13.37
CA ARG A 213 25.63 31.19 -12.40
C ARG A 213 26.78 32.17 -12.63
N THR A 214 26.46 33.46 -12.60
CA THR A 214 27.47 34.53 -12.72
C THR A 214 27.66 35.24 -11.40
N LEU A 215 28.86 35.15 -10.84
CA LEU A 215 29.31 35.90 -9.67
C LEU A 215 29.61 37.34 -10.09
N GLN A 216 28.76 38.27 -9.66
CA GLN A 216 28.88 39.67 -10.05
C GLN A 216 30.10 40.34 -9.40
N ARG A 217 30.59 41.42 -10.01
CA ARG A 217 31.68 42.24 -9.47
C ARG A 217 31.36 42.66 -8.03
N GLY A 218 32.31 42.41 -7.12
CA GLY A 218 32.18 42.75 -5.69
C GLY A 218 31.49 41.69 -4.84
N GLN A 219 30.87 40.66 -5.42
CA GLN A 219 30.38 39.51 -4.67
C GLN A 219 31.52 38.57 -4.30
N THR A 220 31.57 38.16 -3.03
CA THR A 220 32.62 37.28 -2.48
C THR A 220 32.31 35.79 -2.64
N ARG A 221 31.03 35.43 -2.73
CA ARG A 221 30.54 34.05 -2.84
C ARG A 221 29.26 33.99 -3.69
N ILE A 222 29.06 32.88 -4.39
CA ILE A 222 27.78 32.50 -5.00
C ILE A 222 27.48 31.02 -4.75
N ASP A 223 26.20 30.71 -4.57
CA ASP A 223 25.72 29.33 -4.45
C ASP A 223 25.22 28.83 -5.80
N VAL A 224 25.76 27.70 -6.23
CA VAL A 224 25.47 27.08 -7.52
C VAL A 224 24.85 25.70 -7.29
N PRO A 225 23.71 25.39 -7.92
CA PRO A 225 23.12 24.08 -7.80
C PRO A 225 24.00 23.04 -8.50
N VAL A 226 24.19 21.90 -7.84
CA VAL A 226 25.01 20.79 -8.32
C VAL A 226 24.24 19.48 -8.19
N ARG A 227 24.62 18.50 -9.00
CA ARG A 227 24.18 17.11 -8.89
C ARG A 227 25.36 16.15 -8.98
N ALA A 228 25.21 14.95 -8.44
CA ALA A 228 26.16 13.87 -8.67
C ALA A 228 26.25 13.53 -10.17
N ALA A 229 27.45 13.21 -10.68
CA ALA A 229 27.65 12.81 -12.07
C ALA A 229 27.09 11.40 -12.34
N GLU A 230 26.94 11.02 -13.62
CA GLU A 230 26.34 9.74 -14.03
C GLU A 230 26.95 8.50 -13.35
N GLY A 231 28.27 8.48 -13.14
CA GLY A 231 28.96 7.37 -12.48
C GLY A 231 28.69 7.22 -10.97
N PHE A 232 28.00 8.17 -10.36
CA PHE A 232 27.72 8.24 -8.91
C PHE A 232 26.23 8.40 -8.62
N LYS A 233 25.35 7.83 -9.45
CA LYS A 233 23.91 7.80 -9.21
C LYS A 233 23.57 7.05 -7.90
N GLY A 234 22.51 7.45 -7.21
CA GLY A 234 22.08 6.79 -5.97
C GLY A 234 23.00 7.07 -4.77
N PRO A 235 23.03 6.20 -3.75
CA PRO A 235 23.74 6.44 -2.49
C PRO A 235 25.24 6.77 -2.64
N ALA A 236 25.89 6.29 -3.72
CA ALA A 236 27.29 6.56 -4.03
C ALA A 236 27.57 8.05 -4.31
N GLY A 237 26.56 8.83 -4.68
CA GLY A 237 26.66 10.26 -4.93
C GLY A 237 26.36 11.13 -3.71
N ARG A 238 26.12 10.55 -2.53
CA ARG A 238 25.90 11.35 -1.32
C ARG A 238 27.21 12.04 -0.90
N ALA A 239 27.10 13.28 -0.46
CA ALA A 239 28.21 14.04 0.08
C ALA A 239 27.77 14.73 1.36
N ASP A 240 28.49 14.51 2.45
CA ASP A 240 28.26 15.23 3.70
C ASP A 240 28.64 16.71 3.57
N ALA A 241 28.20 17.52 4.53
CA ALA A 241 28.62 18.91 4.62
C ALA A 241 30.15 19.03 4.57
N ARG A 242 30.63 19.93 3.70
CA ARG A 242 32.06 20.21 3.43
C ARG A 242 32.86 19.07 2.78
N ALA A 243 32.22 18.01 2.28
CA ALA A 243 32.92 16.94 1.57
C ALA A 243 33.41 17.38 0.16
N ILE A 244 32.67 18.25 -0.52
CA ILE A 244 33.05 18.78 -1.84
C ILE A 244 34.02 19.93 -1.64
N SER A 245 35.25 19.74 -2.10
CA SER A 245 36.36 20.65 -1.81
C SER A 245 37.22 21.03 -3.02
N THR A 246 37.13 20.27 -4.12
CA THR A 246 38.07 20.40 -5.25
C THR A 246 37.34 20.63 -6.57
N LEU A 247 37.84 21.58 -7.38
CA LEU A 247 37.47 21.76 -8.77
C LEU A 247 38.36 20.90 -9.66
N ILE A 248 37.78 20.09 -10.54
CA ILE A 248 38.57 19.27 -11.49
C ILE A 248 39.23 20.17 -12.53
N PHE A 249 38.49 21.17 -13.03
CA PHE A 249 39.00 22.21 -13.90
C PHE A 249 38.90 23.55 -13.18
N PRO A 250 40.04 24.20 -12.85
CA PRO A 250 40.03 25.49 -12.18
C PRO A 250 39.33 26.56 -13.04
N ILE A 251 38.51 27.40 -12.39
CA ILE A 251 37.92 28.58 -13.01
C ILE A 251 38.69 29.80 -12.53
N GLU A 252 39.11 30.65 -13.46
CA GLU A 252 39.85 31.88 -13.13
C GLU A 252 39.05 32.76 -12.17
N GLY A 253 39.69 33.19 -11.09
CA GLY A 253 39.09 34.05 -10.06
C GLY A 253 38.26 33.32 -8.99
N ILE A 254 38.20 31.98 -9.02
CA ILE A 254 37.66 31.17 -7.91
C ILE A 254 38.82 30.59 -7.09
N GLU A 255 38.79 30.84 -5.78
CA GLU A 255 39.80 30.39 -4.82
C GLU A 255 39.49 29.02 -4.23
N ARG A 256 38.24 28.80 -3.82
CA ARG A 256 37.80 27.53 -3.21
C ARG A 256 36.32 27.28 -3.43
N VAL A 257 35.94 26.02 -3.29
CA VAL A 257 34.56 25.54 -3.34
C VAL A 257 34.24 24.78 -2.06
N VAL A 258 33.04 24.97 -1.52
CA VAL A 258 32.57 24.27 -0.31
C VAL A 258 31.06 24.07 -0.41
N ASN A 259 30.58 22.86 -0.15
CA ASN A 259 29.17 22.64 0.17
C ASN A 259 28.96 22.85 1.68
N PHE A 260 28.07 23.75 2.09
CA PHE A 260 27.78 23.95 3.52
C PHE A 260 26.82 22.91 4.07
N ASP A 261 25.89 22.48 3.24
CA ASP A 261 24.90 21.47 3.55
C ASP A 261 25.25 20.15 2.84
N PRO A 262 24.80 19.00 3.37
CA PRO A 262 24.95 17.74 2.68
C PRO A 262 24.13 17.72 1.38
N LEU A 263 24.62 17.00 0.38
CA LEU A 263 23.86 16.70 -0.84
C LEU A 263 22.99 15.48 -0.57
N VAL A 264 21.70 15.64 -0.77
CA VAL A 264 20.67 14.62 -0.51
C VAL A 264 20.16 14.03 -1.82
N LEU A 265 19.73 12.77 -1.79
CA LEU A 265 19.13 12.13 -2.96
C LEU A 265 17.78 12.77 -3.30
N GLY A 266 17.57 13.09 -4.57
CA GLY A 266 16.25 13.53 -5.07
C GLY A 266 15.18 12.45 -4.94
N GLY A 267 15.58 11.17 -4.94
CA GLY A 267 14.73 10.00 -4.72
C GLY A 267 15.59 8.76 -4.49
N ALA A 268 15.12 7.83 -3.66
CA ALA A 268 15.78 6.54 -3.46
C ALA A 268 15.39 5.53 -4.55
N ASP A 269 16.19 4.48 -4.71
CA ASP A 269 15.82 3.34 -5.55
C ASP A 269 14.50 2.74 -5.07
N GLU A 270 13.63 2.36 -6.00
CA GLU A 270 12.37 1.70 -5.66
C GLU A 270 12.63 0.34 -5.02
N SER A 271 12.08 0.12 -3.84
CA SER A 271 12.22 -1.14 -3.11
C SER A 271 11.44 -2.28 -3.80
N ASP A 272 11.78 -3.53 -3.48
CA ASP A 272 11.01 -4.69 -3.97
C ASP A 272 9.54 -4.64 -3.55
N GLU A 273 9.26 -4.13 -2.35
CA GLU A 273 7.89 -4.03 -1.84
C GLU A 273 7.09 -2.96 -2.58
N ASP A 274 7.71 -1.81 -2.88
CA ASP A 274 7.07 -0.74 -3.65
C ASP A 274 6.84 -1.15 -5.10
N LEU A 275 7.84 -1.79 -5.72
CA LEU A 275 7.71 -2.32 -7.07
C LEU A 275 6.59 -3.37 -7.15
N ARG A 276 6.54 -4.30 -6.19
CA ARG A 276 5.48 -5.33 -6.10
C ARG A 276 4.11 -4.68 -5.97
N ARG A 277 3.97 -3.68 -5.11
CA ARG A 277 2.71 -2.94 -4.91
C ARG A 277 2.27 -2.24 -6.19
N ARG A 278 3.19 -1.54 -6.85
CA ARG A 278 2.93 -0.86 -8.13
C ARG A 278 2.54 -1.84 -9.23
N ALA A 279 3.23 -2.97 -9.33
CA ALA A 279 2.93 -4.01 -10.31
C ALA A 279 1.54 -4.64 -10.09
N LYS A 280 1.18 -4.96 -8.84
CA LYS A 280 -0.17 -5.43 -8.50
C LYS A 280 -1.24 -4.38 -8.80
N ALA A 281 -0.97 -3.11 -8.50
CA ALA A 281 -1.90 -2.02 -8.82
C ALA A 281 -2.10 -1.88 -10.34
N ALA A 282 -1.04 -1.98 -11.13
CA ALA A 282 -1.12 -1.97 -12.59
C ALA A 282 -1.91 -3.18 -13.12
N LEU A 283 -1.70 -4.38 -12.58
CA LEU A 283 -2.48 -5.56 -12.95
C LEU A 283 -3.96 -5.38 -12.64
N ARG A 284 -4.31 -4.80 -11.49
CA ARG A 284 -5.70 -4.45 -11.15
C ARG A 284 -6.27 -3.39 -12.08
N GLY A 285 -5.48 -2.38 -12.45
CA GLY A 285 -5.86 -1.32 -13.40
C GLY A 285 -6.08 -1.83 -14.83
N LEU A 286 -5.42 -2.92 -15.23
CA LEU A 286 -5.72 -3.63 -16.49
C LEU A 286 -7.05 -4.39 -16.42
N GLY A 287 -7.51 -4.74 -15.23
CA GLY A 287 -8.82 -5.33 -15.02
C GLY A 287 -9.90 -4.39 -15.53
N GLN A 288 -10.69 -4.86 -16.49
CA GLN A 288 -11.97 -4.27 -16.86
C GLN A 288 -13.08 -5.19 -16.33
N CYS A 289 -14.29 -4.67 -16.16
CA CYS A 289 -15.47 -5.51 -15.91
C CYS A 289 -15.47 -6.27 -14.56
N THR A 290 -14.62 -5.91 -13.59
CA THR A 290 -14.59 -6.49 -12.23
C THR A 290 -15.02 -5.45 -11.19
N LEU A 291 -15.43 -5.89 -9.99
CA LEU A 291 -15.83 -4.97 -8.91
C LEU A 291 -14.69 -4.03 -8.51
N ASP A 292 -13.48 -4.56 -8.38
CA ASP A 292 -12.27 -3.78 -8.09
C ASP A 292 -11.99 -2.73 -9.18
N ALA A 293 -12.21 -3.07 -10.45
CA ALA A 293 -12.04 -2.14 -11.56
C ALA A 293 -13.06 -1.00 -11.53
N LEU A 294 -14.32 -1.31 -11.18
CA LEU A 294 -15.37 -0.30 -11.00
C LEU A 294 -15.07 0.61 -9.81
N GLN A 295 -14.60 0.04 -8.70
CA GLN A 295 -14.21 0.80 -7.51
C GLN A 295 -13.06 1.76 -7.83
N LEU A 296 -12.02 1.27 -8.52
CA LEU A 296 -10.90 2.07 -8.97
C LEU A 296 -11.35 3.18 -9.93
N ALA A 297 -12.28 2.89 -10.85
CA ALA A 297 -12.83 3.90 -11.77
C ALA A 297 -13.53 5.03 -11.02
N ALA A 298 -14.28 4.70 -9.96
CA ALA A 298 -14.95 5.70 -9.14
C ALA A 298 -13.96 6.58 -8.37
N PHE A 299 -12.88 6.00 -7.82
CA PHE A 299 -11.81 6.77 -7.17
C PHE A 299 -11.09 7.69 -8.16
N GLU A 300 -10.77 7.22 -9.37
CA GLU A 300 -10.17 8.07 -10.41
C GLU A 300 -11.11 9.21 -10.86
N GLY A 301 -12.43 8.99 -10.79
CA GLY A 301 -13.43 10.02 -11.00
C GLY A 301 -13.54 11.05 -9.87
N GLY A 302 -12.86 10.83 -8.74
CA GLY A 302 -12.82 11.70 -7.57
C GLY A 302 -13.84 11.37 -6.49
N ALA A 303 -14.33 10.12 -6.41
CA ALA A 303 -15.05 9.64 -5.22
C ALA A 303 -14.07 9.39 -4.07
N ASP A 304 -14.50 9.60 -2.83
CA ASP A 304 -13.69 9.37 -1.62
C ASP A 304 -13.92 7.98 -1.02
N ASN A 305 -15.17 7.54 -1.02
CA ASN A 305 -15.57 6.21 -0.58
C ASN A 305 -16.57 5.60 -1.56
N VAL A 306 -16.47 4.29 -1.72
CA VAL A 306 -17.30 3.52 -2.64
C VAL A 306 -17.73 2.24 -1.94
N GLU A 307 -19.03 2.11 -1.73
CA GLU A 307 -19.64 0.88 -1.23
C GLU A 307 -20.33 0.15 -2.39
N ILE A 308 -20.00 -1.13 -2.57
CA ILE A 308 -20.49 -1.94 -3.68
C ILE A 308 -21.44 -3.01 -3.17
N ALA A 309 -22.58 -3.12 -3.83
CA ALA A 309 -23.59 -4.15 -3.63
C ALA A 309 -23.71 -4.99 -4.92
N ASP A 310 -23.63 -6.31 -4.76
CA ASP A 310 -23.61 -7.28 -5.87
C ASP A 310 -24.48 -8.53 -5.56
N PRO A 311 -24.77 -9.40 -6.55
CA PRO A 311 -25.64 -10.56 -6.35
C PRO A 311 -25.06 -11.69 -5.49
N MET A 312 -23.73 -11.74 -5.37
CA MET A 312 -22.93 -12.73 -4.64
C MET A 312 -22.60 -12.33 -3.20
N TYR A 313 -23.00 -11.12 -2.77
CA TYR A 313 -22.83 -10.71 -1.38
C TYR A 313 -23.43 -11.75 -0.42
N PRO A 314 -22.67 -12.22 0.60
CA PRO A 314 -23.14 -13.26 1.52
C PRO A 314 -24.46 -12.85 2.19
N PRO A 315 -25.42 -13.77 2.37
CA PRO A 315 -26.64 -13.47 3.10
C PRO A 315 -26.29 -13.14 4.56
N ASP A 316 -26.36 -11.85 4.91
CA ASP A 316 -26.23 -11.39 6.29
C ASP A 316 -27.42 -11.92 7.11
N PRO A 317 -27.20 -12.56 8.28
CA PRO A 317 -28.28 -12.97 9.18
C PRO A 317 -29.20 -11.80 9.63
N ALA A 318 -28.76 -10.54 9.48
CA ALA A 318 -29.57 -9.35 9.74
C ALA A 318 -30.45 -8.88 8.55
N GLY A 319 -30.37 -9.52 7.37
CA GLY A 319 -31.24 -9.22 6.22
C GLY A 319 -30.94 -7.93 5.46
N LEU A 320 -29.67 -7.47 5.43
CA LEU A 320 -29.29 -6.18 4.86
C LEU A 320 -28.93 -6.23 3.36
N THR A 321 -29.80 -5.58 2.57
CA THR A 321 -29.63 -4.58 1.47
C THR A 321 -28.41 -4.53 0.52
N LYS A 322 -27.30 -5.25 0.74
CA LYS A 322 -26.14 -5.22 -0.20
C LYS A 322 -26.19 -6.28 -1.29
N ARG A 323 -27.24 -7.10 -1.30
CA ARG A 323 -27.45 -8.12 -2.34
C ARG A 323 -28.35 -7.59 -3.44
N THR A 324 -27.84 -7.55 -4.67
CA THR A 324 -28.60 -7.10 -5.85
C THR A 324 -29.16 -8.27 -6.66
N VAL A 325 -30.05 -7.96 -7.60
CA VAL A 325 -30.53 -8.92 -8.60
C VAL A 325 -29.38 -9.23 -9.59
N PRO A 326 -29.21 -10.49 -10.04
CA PRO A 326 -28.25 -10.83 -11.08
C PRO A 326 -28.31 -9.88 -12.28
N GLY A 327 -27.13 -9.46 -12.77
CA GLY A 327 -27.01 -8.50 -13.86
C GLY A 327 -27.04 -7.02 -13.44
N ARG A 328 -27.23 -6.73 -12.14
CA ARG A 328 -27.17 -5.38 -11.58
C ARG A 328 -26.10 -5.27 -10.50
N VAL A 329 -25.28 -4.23 -10.57
CA VAL A 329 -24.37 -3.80 -9.50
C VAL A 329 -24.84 -2.44 -9.04
N GLN A 330 -24.87 -2.21 -7.73
CA GLN A 330 -25.17 -0.90 -7.16
C GLN A 330 -23.93 -0.38 -6.46
N MET A 331 -23.58 0.88 -6.71
CA MET A 331 -22.46 1.56 -6.10
C MET A 331 -22.98 2.78 -5.37
N ILE A 332 -22.75 2.86 -4.06
CA ILE A 332 -23.00 4.07 -3.28
C ILE A 332 -21.66 4.80 -3.20
N VAL A 333 -21.63 6.04 -3.70
CA VAL A 333 -20.41 6.83 -3.79
C VAL A 333 -20.53 8.12 -2.99
N GLU A 334 -19.46 8.44 -2.27
CA GLU A 334 -19.27 9.74 -1.63
C GLU A 334 -18.43 10.60 -2.56
N VAL A 335 -19.03 11.65 -3.12
CA VAL A 335 -18.38 12.51 -4.11
C VAL A 335 -19.00 13.90 -4.09
N GLU A 336 -18.19 14.92 -4.35
CA GLU A 336 -18.66 16.28 -4.58
C GLU A 336 -19.60 16.34 -5.80
N PRO A 337 -20.72 17.10 -5.75
CA PRO A 337 -21.68 17.18 -6.87
C PRO A 337 -21.05 17.51 -8.23
N ALA A 338 -20.04 18.39 -8.25
CA ALA A 338 -19.36 18.81 -9.47
C ALA A 338 -18.57 17.66 -10.13
N ARG A 339 -18.14 16.66 -9.35
CA ARG A 339 -17.33 15.51 -9.80
C ARG A 339 -18.16 14.27 -10.09
N TYR A 340 -19.43 14.22 -9.67
CA TYR A 340 -20.31 13.08 -9.89
C TYR A 340 -20.39 12.64 -11.35
N ALA A 341 -20.48 13.58 -12.30
CA ALA A 341 -20.50 13.26 -13.73
C ALA A 341 -19.21 12.60 -14.23
N ASN A 342 -18.06 12.94 -13.64
CA ASN A 342 -16.77 12.32 -13.95
C ASN A 342 -16.72 10.88 -13.43
N VAL A 343 -17.20 10.65 -12.19
CA VAL A 343 -17.34 9.31 -11.61
C VAL A 343 -18.23 8.43 -12.47
N VAL A 344 -19.41 8.92 -12.87
CA VAL A 344 -20.32 8.18 -13.76
C VAL A 344 -19.60 7.81 -15.06
N SER A 345 -18.95 8.78 -15.71
CA SER A 345 -18.27 8.54 -16.98
C SER A 345 -17.12 7.52 -16.84
N ALA A 346 -16.33 7.59 -15.77
CA ALA A 346 -15.23 6.68 -15.50
C ALA A 346 -15.72 5.24 -15.26
N VAL A 347 -16.76 5.07 -14.42
CA VAL A 347 -17.35 3.77 -14.12
C VAL A 347 -17.98 3.15 -15.38
N PHE A 348 -18.69 3.94 -16.18
CA PHE A 348 -19.33 3.44 -17.41
C PHE A 348 -18.32 3.06 -18.50
N ALA A 349 -17.13 3.66 -18.51
CA ALA A 349 -16.07 3.27 -19.43
C ALA A 349 -15.47 1.88 -19.09
N ARG A 350 -15.57 1.44 -17.83
CA ARG A 350 -14.97 0.19 -17.34
C ARG A 350 -15.96 -0.94 -17.05
N ARG A 351 -17.26 -0.68 -17.16
CA ARG A 351 -18.31 -1.67 -16.89
C ARG A 351 -18.36 -2.78 -17.94
N ALA A 352 -18.80 -3.95 -17.53
CA ALA A 352 -19.07 -5.05 -18.43
C ALA A 352 -20.26 -4.76 -19.35
N ALA A 353 -20.17 -5.19 -20.61
CA ALA A 353 -21.32 -5.21 -21.50
C ALA A 353 -22.42 -6.11 -20.92
N GLY A 354 -23.67 -5.62 -20.91
CA GLY A 354 -24.82 -6.35 -20.37
C GLY A 354 -25.03 -6.25 -18.85
N ILE A 355 -24.09 -5.67 -18.09
CA ILE A 355 -24.29 -5.37 -16.67
C ILE A 355 -24.77 -3.92 -16.50
N SER A 356 -25.84 -3.76 -15.71
CA SER A 356 -26.35 -2.46 -15.28
C SER A 356 -25.66 -2.04 -13.99
N VAL A 357 -24.97 -0.90 -14.01
CA VAL A 357 -24.29 -0.34 -12.84
C VAL A 357 -25.07 0.90 -12.42
N ALA A 358 -25.76 0.84 -11.28
CA ALA A 358 -26.49 1.96 -10.71
C ALA A 358 -25.59 2.69 -9.71
N ILE A 359 -25.22 3.95 -10.02
CA ILE A 359 -24.35 4.76 -9.19
C ILE A 359 -25.21 5.74 -8.40
N VAL A 360 -25.18 5.64 -7.07
CA VAL A 360 -26.01 6.43 -6.17
C VAL A 360 -25.12 7.34 -5.33
N ALA A 361 -25.36 8.65 -5.39
CA ALA A 361 -24.77 9.62 -4.48
C ALA A 361 -25.87 10.27 -3.64
N ARG A 362 -25.58 10.58 -2.38
CA ARG A 362 -26.54 11.19 -1.47
C ARG A 362 -26.05 12.56 -1.03
N TYR A 363 -26.92 13.55 -1.12
CA TYR A 363 -26.60 14.94 -0.83
C TYR A 363 -27.57 15.51 0.20
N ILE A 364 -27.05 16.42 1.03
CA ILE A 364 -27.85 17.31 1.85
C ILE A 364 -27.65 18.72 1.29
N PHE A 365 -28.67 19.24 0.61
CA PHE A 365 -28.65 20.60 0.08
C PHE A 365 -29.06 21.58 1.17
N ILE A 366 -28.26 22.62 1.36
CA ILE A 366 -28.44 23.64 2.38
C ILE A 366 -28.48 24.99 1.68
N ARG A 367 -29.62 25.69 1.77
CA ARG A 367 -29.83 27.01 1.18
C ARG A 367 -30.09 28.03 2.28
N PRO A 368 -29.06 28.78 2.72
CA PRO A 368 -29.24 29.85 3.69
C PRO A 368 -29.82 31.09 3.01
N ARG A 369 -30.80 31.73 3.65
CA ARG A 369 -31.24 33.08 3.28
C ARG A 369 -30.55 34.08 4.17
N LEU A 370 -29.82 35.00 3.56
CA LEU A 370 -28.91 35.89 4.26
C LEU A 370 -29.46 37.30 4.28
N ARG A 371 -29.42 37.94 5.45
CA ARG A 371 -29.60 39.37 5.59
C ARG A 371 -28.27 39.97 6.02
N LEU A 372 -27.60 40.65 5.09
CA LEU A 372 -26.23 41.14 5.25
C LEU A 372 -26.22 42.65 5.36
N THR A 373 -25.53 43.17 6.38
CA THR A 373 -25.45 44.62 6.64
C THR A 373 -24.16 45.20 6.07
N LEU A 374 -24.28 46.26 5.28
CA LEU A 374 -23.17 46.90 4.58
C LEU A 374 -22.43 47.90 5.47
N ARG A 375 -21.09 47.96 5.37
CA ARG A 375 -20.28 48.99 6.05
C ARG A 375 -20.44 50.39 5.46
N ARG A 376 -20.80 50.45 4.18
CA ARG A 376 -20.93 51.67 3.38
C ARG A 376 -21.95 51.46 2.28
N GLU A 377 -22.55 52.54 1.78
CA GLU A 377 -23.38 52.47 0.59
C GLU A 377 -22.56 52.04 -0.64
N LEU A 378 -23.08 51.06 -1.38
CA LEU A 378 -22.50 50.56 -2.61
C LEU A 378 -23.40 50.90 -3.79
N THR A 379 -22.79 51.15 -4.96
CA THR A 379 -23.53 51.31 -6.22
C THR A 379 -24.25 50.01 -6.60
N ALA A 380 -25.25 50.09 -7.49
CA ALA A 380 -25.96 48.90 -7.97
C ALA A 380 -25.02 47.82 -8.55
N ALA A 381 -23.97 48.23 -9.27
CA ALA A 381 -22.94 47.31 -9.77
C ALA A 381 -22.09 46.70 -8.64
N GLY A 382 -21.73 47.50 -7.62
CA GLY A 382 -21.00 47.02 -6.45
C GLY A 382 -21.80 46.03 -5.60
N GLN A 383 -23.11 46.22 -5.49
CA GLN A 383 -24.00 45.28 -4.80
C GLN A 383 -24.09 43.92 -5.51
N VAL A 384 -24.11 43.90 -6.85
CA VAL A 384 -24.09 42.65 -7.61
C VAL A 384 -22.77 41.91 -7.43
N GLN A 385 -21.65 42.62 -7.48
CA GLN A 385 -20.32 42.03 -7.25
C GLN A 385 -20.20 41.45 -5.84
N LEU A 386 -20.64 42.19 -4.82
CA LEU A 386 -20.62 41.72 -3.44
C LEU A 386 -21.42 40.42 -3.26
N LYS A 387 -22.59 40.31 -3.90
CA LYS A 387 -23.37 39.06 -3.87
C LYS A 387 -22.61 37.89 -4.50
N GLN A 388 -21.86 38.12 -5.58
CA GLN A 388 -21.01 37.10 -6.19
C GLN A 388 -19.85 36.71 -5.28
N ASP A 389 -19.22 37.69 -4.63
CA ASP A 389 -18.11 37.45 -3.69
C ASP A 389 -18.59 36.65 -2.47
N VAL A 390 -19.80 36.90 -1.98
CA VAL A 390 -20.46 36.10 -0.92
C VAL A 390 -20.72 34.67 -1.37
N ILE A 391 -21.31 34.49 -2.56
CA ILE A 391 -21.54 33.14 -3.12
C ILE A 391 -20.22 32.39 -3.25
N LYS A 392 -19.17 33.07 -3.72
CA LYS A 392 -17.85 32.49 -3.85
C LYS A 392 -17.26 32.09 -2.49
N ALA A 393 -17.29 32.97 -1.49
CA ALA A 393 -16.76 32.67 -0.16
C ALA A 393 -17.42 31.43 0.48
N LEU A 394 -18.75 31.32 0.35
CA LEU A 394 -19.47 30.14 0.85
C LEU A 394 -19.24 28.89 0.01
N SER A 395 -19.02 29.04 -1.31
CA SER A 395 -18.66 27.92 -2.19
C SER A 395 -17.25 27.40 -1.89
N ASP A 396 -16.29 28.31 -1.62
CA ASP A 396 -14.92 27.98 -1.23
C ASP A 396 -14.90 27.28 0.14
N PHE A 397 -15.76 27.71 1.08
CA PHE A 397 -15.99 26.99 2.34
C PHE A 397 -16.57 25.59 2.11
N ALA A 398 -17.60 25.46 1.26
CA ALA A 398 -18.22 24.18 0.95
C ALA A 398 -17.25 23.18 0.31
N ALA A 399 -16.29 23.65 -0.50
CA ALA A 399 -15.25 22.81 -1.10
C ALA A 399 -14.29 22.21 -0.06
N GLY A 400 -14.20 22.77 1.14
CA GLY A 400 -13.43 22.23 2.25
C GLY A 400 -14.17 21.18 3.08
N LEU A 401 -15.47 20.96 2.84
CA LEU A 401 -16.27 19.99 3.57
C LEU A 401 -16.10 18.60 2.94
N GLY A 402 -15.82 17.60 3.78
CA GLY A 402 -15.84 16.19 3.39
C GLY A 402 -17.23 15.56 3.58
N SER A 403 -17.39 14.31 3.13
CA SER A 403 -18.56 13.50 3.45
C SER A 403 -18.78 13.37 4.96
N ALA A 404 -20.04 13.26 5.38
CA ALA A 404 -20.46 13.13 6.78
C ALA A 404 -19.99 14.26 7.72
N THR A 405 -19.47 15.37 7.19
CA THR A 405 -19.02 16.52 8.00
C THR A 405 -20.25 17.35 8.39
N PRO A 406 -20.55 17.53 9.69
CA PRO A 406 -21.63 18.41 10.12
C PRO A 406 -21.30 19.85 9.77
N LEU A 407 -22.32 20.64 9.47
CA LEU A 407 -22.14 22.05 9.11
C LEU A 407 -22.62 22.93 10.26
N ALA A 408 -21.72 23.68 10.89
CA ALA A 408 -22.06 24.62 11.96
C ALA A 408 -22.40 26.00 11.38
N GLY A 409 -23.45 26.63 11.92
CA GLY A 409 -23.86 27.98 11.53
C GLY A 409 -22.79 29.04 11.83
N SER A 410 -21.99 28.84 12.88
CA SER A 410 -20.85 29.70 13.21
C SER A 410 -19.81 29.74 12.09
N ASP A 411 -19.59 28.62 11.43
CA ASP A 411 -18.57 28.49 10.37
C ASP A 411 -19.03 29.18 9.09
N LEU A 412 -20.33 29.14 8.80
CA LEU A 412 -20.94 29.94 7.73
C LEU A 412 -20.76 31.44 7.98
N LEU A 413 -21.05 31.91 9.19
CA LEU A 413 -20.87 33.33 9.55
C LEU A 413 -19.40 33.74 9.53
N ALA A 414 -18.48 32.86 9.95
CA ALA A 414 -17.05 33.08 9.86
C ALA A 414 -16.56 33.18 8.41
N ALA A 415 -17.09 32.34 7.50
CA ALA A 415 -16.80 32.44 6.07
C ALA A 415 -17.28 33.78 5.50
N LEU A 416 -18.45 34.26 5.90
CA LEU A 416 -18.97 35.59 5.49
C LEU A 416 -18.12 36.75 6.01
N ALA A 417 -17.50 36.62 7.19
CA ALA A 417 -16.63 37.65 7.77
C ALA A 417 -15.37 37.92 6.94
N THR A 418 -14.99 37.00 6.04
CA THR A 418 -13.86 37.19 5.11
C THR A 418 -14.16 38.14 3.96
N VAL A 419 -15.44 38.42 3.68
CA VAL A 419 -15.86 39.27 2.57
C VAL A 419 -15.74 40.76 2.98
N PRO A 420 -15.00 41.58 2.22
CA PRO A 420 -14.89 43.01 2.51
C PRO A 420 -16.24 43.72 2.35
N ASP A 421 -16.39 44.88 2.98
CA ASP A 421 -17.62 45.69 2.96
C ASP A 421 -18.84 45.16 3.75
N LEU A 422 -18.74 43.99 4.41
CA LEU A 422 -19.77 43.47 5.33
C LEU A 422 -19.50 43.80 6.81
N VAL A 423 -20.54 44.18 7.54
CA VAL A 423 -20.54 44.20 9.02
C VAL A 423 -20.95 42.81 9.50
N ALA A 424 -19.96 41.94 9.71
CA ALA A 424 -20.18 40.53 10.07
C ALA A 424 -21.01 40.38 11.36
N GLU A 425 -20.80 41.26 12.35
CA GLU A 425 -21.52 41.24 13.64
C GLU A 425 -23.02 41.57 13.53
N GLN A 426 -23.43 42.22 12.43
CA GLN A 426 -24.84 42.60 12.17
C GLN A 426 -25.45 41.81 11.01
N SER A 427 -24.71 40.83 10.46
CA SER A 427 -25.17 39.97 9.38
C SER A 427 -25.75 38.70 9.96
N VAL A 428 -26.97 38.34 9.57
CA VAL A 428 -27.72 37.21 10.14
C VAL A 428 -28.19 36.25 9.06
N ILE A 429 -28.32 34.97 9.45
CA ILE A 429 -28.98 33.95 8.63
C ILE A 429 -30.48 34.04 8.95
N ALA A 430 -31.25 34.64 8.05
CA ALA A 430 -32.67 34.91 8.27
C ALA A 430 -33.55 33.64 8.17
N ASP A 431 -33.10 32.65 7.39
CA ASP A 431 -33.78 31.37 7.24
C ASP A 431 -32.78 30.32 6.71
N LEU A 432 -33.04 29.05 6.97
CA LEU A 432 -32.22 27.94 6.51
C LEU A 432 -33.10 26.82 5.98
N LEU A 433 -33.00 26.58 4.67
CA LEU A 433 -33.73 25.51 4.02
C LEU A 433 -32.79 24.32 3.79
N VAL A 434 -33.20 23.14 4.24
CA VAL A 434 -32.42 21.90 4.12
C VAL A 434 -33.23 20.83 3.42
N TRP A 435 -32.63 20.18 2.43
CA TRP A 435 -33.23 19.05 1.73
C TRP A 435 -32.29 17.86 1.66
N ARG A 436 -32.83 16.65 1.77
CA ARG A 436 -32.13 15.44 1.38
C ARG A 436 -32.41 15.15 -0.08
N ALA A 437 -31.39 14.71 -0.79
CA ALA A 437 -31.51 14.23 -2.15
C ALA A 437 -30.71 12.95 -2.34
N VAL A 438 -31.31 11.99 -3.03
CA VAL A 438 -30.62 10.82 -3.55
C VAL A 438 -30.55 11.00 -5.05
N VAL A 439 -29.33 11.08 -5.57
CA VAL A 439 -29.06 11.21 -7.00
C VAL A 439 -28.59 9.86 -7.50
N ASP A 440 -29.27 9.35 -8.52
CA ASP A 440 -28.84 8.18 -9.27
C ASP A 440 -28.63 8.51 -10.75
N ASP A 441 -27.95 7.61 -11.45
CA ASP A 441 -27.65 7.76 -12.88
C ASP A 441 -28.91 7.85 -13.78
N SER A 442 -30.07 7.44 -13.27
CA SER A 442 -31.35 7.44 -13.96
C SER A 442 -32.19 8.70 -13.73
N SER A 443 -31.90 9.47 -12.67
CA SER A 443 -32.64 10.67 -12.26
C SER A 443 -31.75 11.92 -12.32
N ARG A 444 -31.91 12.71 -13.38
CA ARG A 444 -31.19 14.00 -13.54
C ARG A 444 -31.50 15.05 -12.48
N ALA A 445 -32.53 14.83 -11.65
CA ALA A 445 -32.84 15.62 -10.48
C ALA A 445 -33.47 14.67 -9.45
N GLY A 446 -32.68 14.22 -8.48
CA GLY A 446 -33.20 13.44 -7.36
C GLY A 446 -34.38 14.16 -6.70
N GLN A 447 -35.40 13.41 -6.29
CA GLN A 447 -36.49 13.98 -5.47
C GLN A 447 -35.85 14.61 -4.22
N ARG A 448 -36.06 15.92 -4.05
CA ARG A 448 -35.61 16.67 -2.88
C ARG A 448 -36.68 16.58 -1.81
N GLU A 449 -36.37 15.94 -0.70
CA GLU A 449 -37.24 15.84 0.46
C GLU A 449 -36.83 16.90 1.47
N ALA A 450 -37.76 17.73 1.91
CA ALA A 450 -37.49 18.72 2.95
C ALA A 450 -37.11 18.00 4.25
N ALA A 451 -35.97 18.38 4.84
CA ALA A 451 -35.37 17.68 5.97
C ALA A 451 -35.03 18.66 7.11
N ARG A 452 -36.05 19.36 7.59
CA ARG A 452 -35.91 20.40 8.63
C ARG A 452 -35.40 19.81 9.96
N GLU A 453 -35.70 18.55 10.23
CA GLU A 453 -35.26 17.78 11.38
C GLU A 453 -33.73 17.62 11.48
N LEU A 454 -32.98 17.89 10.40
CA LEU A 454 -31.52 17.87 10.43
C LEU A 454 -30.90 19.14 11.03
N ILE A 455 -31.70 20.21 11.19
CA ILE A 455 -31.25 21.48 11.75
C ILE A 455 -31.43 21.41 13.26
N VAL A 456 -30.34 21.19 13.98
CA VAL A 456 -30.35 21.09 15.45
C VAL A 456 -29.72 22.31 16.11
N GLY A 457 -30.22 22.68 17.28
CA GLY A 457 -29.67 23.77 18.09
C GLY A 457 -28.34 23.39 18.76
N SER A 458 -27.89 24.23 19.68
CA SER A 458 -26.61 24.08 20.40
C SER A 458 -26.50 22.81 21.27
N ASP A 459 -27.62 22.16 21.57
CA ASP A 459 -27.66 20.88 22.30
C ASP A 459 -27.49 19.64 21.39
N GLY A 460 -27.46 19.84 20.08
CA GLY A 460 -27.29 18.79 19.07
C GLY A 460 -28.46 17.82 18.95
N THR A 461 -29.60 18.05 19.60
CA THR A 461 -30.71 17.08 19.63
C THR A 461 -32.09 17.71 19.43
N THR A 462 -32.30 18.96 19.83
CA THR A 462 -33.56 19.67 19.60
C THR A 462 -33.51 20.47 18.29
N PRO A 463 -34.64 20.63 17.57
CA PRO A 463 -34.70 21.50 16.41
C PRO A 463 -34.28 22.93 16.77
N ALA A 464 -33.45 23.57 15.94
CA ALA A 464 -32.98 24.92 16.20
C ALA A 464 -34.15 25.93 16.25
N SER A 465 -34.11 26.84 17.22
CA SER A 465 -35.03 27.99 17.26
C SER A 465 -34.64 29.06 16.24
N ASP A 466 -35.58 29.95 15.88
CA ASP A 466 -35.30 31.05 14.95
C ASP A 466 -34.16 31.94 15.46
N GLU A 467 -34.10 32.20 16.77
CA GLU A 467 -33.00 32.96 17.40
C GLU A 467 -31.64 32.24 17.27
N GLN A 468 -31.62 30.91 17.39
CA GLN A 468 -30.41 30.12 17.18
C GLN A 468 -29.97 30.12 15.70
N ILE A 469 -30.91 30.14 14.76
CA ILE A 469 -30.60 30.25 13.32
C ILE A 469 -30.00 31.63 13.01
N GLU A 470 -30.62 32.70 13.50
CA GLU A 470 -30.16 34.08 13.27
C GLU A 470 -28.77 34.35 13.85
N THR A 471 -28.48 33.79 15.03
CA THR A 471 -27.18 33.93 15.71
C THR A 471 -26.13 32.90 15.26
N GLY A 472 -26.48 31.98 14.35
CA GLY A 472 -25.58 30.92 13.87
C GLY A 472 -25.31 29.80 14.89
N GLN A 473 -26.06 29.74 15.99
CA GLN A 473 -25.96 28.70 17.03
C GLN A 473 -26.73 27.42 16.67
N PHE A 474 -26.55 26.94 15.44
CA PHE A 474 -27.15 25.71 14.95
C PHE A 474 -26.09 24.82 14.29
N THR A 475 -26.41 23.54 14.15
CA THR A 475 -25.65 22.58 13.36
C THR A 475 -26.60 21.83 12.44
N VAL A 476 -26.23 21.67 11.17
CA VAL A 476 -26.90 20.74 10.26
C VAL A 476 -26.23 19.38 10.39
N GLN A 477 -26.98 18.40 10.89
CA GLN A 477 -26.50 17.03 10.99
C GLN A 477 -26.43 16.38 9.61
N VAL A 478 -25.26 15.84 9.28
CA VAL A 478 -24.99 15.12 8.04
C VAL A 478 -24.75 13.66 8.41
N ALA A 479 -25.65 12.78 7.98
CA ALA A 479 -25.49 11.35 8.21
C ALA A 479 -24.31 10.77 7.41
N ALA A 480 -23.82 9.61 7.81
CA ALA A 480 -22.82 8.87 7.04
C ALA A 480 -23.30 8.65 5.59
N GLN A 481 -22.37 8.71 4.62
CA GLN A 481 -22.65 8.61 3.18
C GLN A 481 -23.43 9.78 2.56
N TYR A 482 -23.69 10.86 3.29
CA TYR A 482 -24.22 12.10 2.73
C TYR A 482 -23.14 13.17 2.58
N TRP A 483 -23.19 13.90 1.48
CA TRP A 483 -22.33 15.05 1.23
C TRP A 483 -23.10 16.37 1.42
N PRO A 484 -22.63 17.30 2.26
CA PRO A 484 -23.26 18.60 2.42
C PRO A 484 -22.97 19.52 1.24
N VAL A 485 -24.00 20.16 0.69
CA VAL A 485 -23.88 21.06 -0.46
C VAL A 485 -24.55 22.38 -0.11
N ILE A 486 -23.80 23.47 -0.22
CA ILE A 486 -24.36 24.82 -0.05
C ILE A 486 -24.83 25.32 -1.41
N GLU A 487 -26.12 25.62 -1.53
CA GLU A 487 -26.70 26.27 -2.72
C GLU A 487 -27.13 27.67 -2.36
N LEU A 488 -26.66 28.66 -3.11
CA LEU A 488 -27.00 30.06 -2.89
C LEU A 488 -27.21 30.78 -4.23
N GLU A 489 -28.34 31.46 -4.36
CA GLU A 489 -28.61 32.34 -5.49
C GLU A 489 -28.54 33.81 -5.04
N PRO A 490 -28.27 34.77 -5.95
CA PRO A 490 -28.27 36.19 -5.61
C PRO A 490 -29.60 36.71 -5.00
N ALA A 491 -30.70 36.00 -5.23
CA ALA A 491 -32.02 36.30 -4.67
C ALA A 491 -32.14 35.94 -3.18
N ASP A 492 -31.32 35.02 -2.68
CA ASP A 492 -31.31 34.61 -1.26
C ASP A 492 -30.54 35.60 -0.38
N ILE A 493 -29.87 36.58 -0.98
CA ILE A 493 -29.08 37.59 -0.29
C ILE A 493 -29.82 38.92 -0.29
N GLN A 494 -30.27 39.34 0.89
CA GLN A 494 -30.80 40.68 1.14
C GLN A 494 -29.69 41.56 1.71
N LEU A 495 -29.34 42.63 0.99
CA LEU A 495 -28.40 43.63 1.48
C LEU A 495 -29.17 44.74 2.19
N VAL A 496 -28.73 45.09 3.40
CA VAL A 496 -29.26 46.20 4.19
C VAL A 496 -28.19 47.29 4.21
N GLY A 497 -28.60 48.53 3.92
CA GLY A 497 -27.72 49.69 4.01
C GLY A 497 -27.19 49.92 5.44
N PRO A 498 -26.14 50.73 5.58
CA PRO A 498 -25.57 51.09 6.89
C PRO A 498 -26.54 51.82 7.81
#